data_AF-A0A557RJN2-F1
#
_entry.id   AF-A0A557RJN2-F1
#
_cell.length_a   1.000
_cell.length_b   1.000
_cell.length_c   1.000
_cell.angle_alpha   90.00
_cell.angle_beta   90.00
_cell.angle_gamma   90.00
#
_symmetry.space_group_name_H-M   'P 1'
#
loop_
_entity.id
_entity.type
_entity.pdbx_description
1 polymer ?
#
loop_
_entity_poly.entity_id
_entity_poly.type
_entity_poly.pdbx_seq_one_letter_code
_entity_poly.pdbx_strand_id
1 'polypeptide(L)'
;MLAMIHRSTRRILMLSAVAIALAGCRADEVELTVNSTQLRSALAGNEVVAEFQAVFTHDRPLNTRQSAQVDDVWSVLDEYMDISDFSRENVDGGLKVTIEGEIPVRTSRTARDAYYLSLTESRTFNGLHRVNLQAGEQFEAMRQALAAVNFELDMAKHHPTVMTVTGRSSRLIAPSAAMADEAHLVYEGRLDGSVSFRQAGEGFDQTGPGFFIRLDG
;
A
#
# COMPACT_ATOMS: atom_id res chain seq x y z
N MET A 1 -19.07 -21.09 55.98
CA MET A 1 -17.90 -20.23 55.70
C MET A 1 -17.66 -20.19 54.19
N LEU A 2 -18.64 -19.68 53.43
CA LEU A 2 -18.69 -19.74 51.96
C LEU A 2 -19.58 -18.60 51.47
N ALA A 3 -19.08 -17.36 51.59
CA ALA A 3 -19.75 -16.17 51.03
C ALA A 3 -18.79 -14.98 51.04
N MET A 4 -17.63 -15.07 50.37
CA MET A 4 -16.80 -13.87 50.15
C MET A 4 -15.84 -13.96 48.95
N ILE A 5 -16.17 -14.72 47.90
CA ILE A 5 -15.35 -14.82 46.67
C ILE A 5 -16.23 -14.60 45.43
N HIS A 6 -16.98 -13.49 45.38
CA HIS A 6 -17.82 -13.20 44.21
C HIS A 6 -17.92 -11.71 43.84
N ARG A 7 -17.00 -10.86 44.32
CA ARG A 7 -17.00 -9.42 43.99
C ARG A 7 -15.76 -8.89 43.27
N SER A 8 -14.61 -9.59 43.31
CA SER A 8 -13.38 -9.11 42.63
C SER A 8 -13.22 -9.65 41.20
N THR A 9 -13.82 -10.78 40.85
CA THR A 9 -13.66 -11.42 39.53
C THR A 9 -14.43 -10.71 38.41
N ARG A 10 -15.49 -9.96 38.74
CA ARG A 10 -16.33 -9.27 37.74
C ARG A 10 -15.71 -7.96 37.22
N ARG A 11 -14.72 -7.39 37.92
CA ARG A 11 -13.99 -6.19 37.47
C ARG A 11 -12.75 -6.51 36.64
N ILE A 12 -12.16 -7.70 36.81
CA ILE A 12 -10.98 -8.11 36.02
C ILE A 12 -11.43 -8.67 34.66
N LEU A 13 -12.60 -9.29 34.57
CA LEU A 13 -13.15 -9.81 33.30
C LEU A 13 -13.69 -8.71 32.35
N MET A 14 -13.87 -7.46 32.82
CA MET A 14 -14.30 -6.34 31.96
C MET A 14 -13.16 -5.56 31.31
N LEU A 15 -11.92 -5.74 31.77
CA LEU A 15 -10.75 -5.07 31.19
C LEU A 15 -10.13 -5.83 30.00
N SER A 16 -10.51 -7.08 29.78
CA SER A 16 -10.01 -7.90 28.67
C SER A 16 -10.91 -7.90 27.42
N ALA A 17 -12.11 -7.33 27.51
CA ALA A 17 -13.07 -7.28 26.40
C ALA A 17 -13.01 -5.99 25.55
N VAL A 18 -12.26 -4.98 25.99
CA VAL A 18 -12.11 -3.70 25.25
C VAL A 18 -10.93 -3.73 24.27
N ALA A 19 -10.03 -4.71 24.38
CA ALA A 19 -8.88 -4.85 23.47
C ALA A 19 -9.19 -5.57 22.15
N ILE A 20 -10.41 -6.06 21.93
CA ILE A 20 -10.78 -6.91 20.77
C ILE A 20 -11.66 -6.16 19.74
N ALA A 21 -12.04 -4.90 19.99
CA ALA A 21 -12.95 -4.15 19.13
C ALA A 21 -12.26 -3.12 18.20
N LEU A 22 -10.92 -3.14 18.11
CA LEU A 22 -10.13 -2.11 17.41
C LEU A 22 -9.07 -2.75 16.50
N ALA A 23 -9.45 -3.82 15.78
CA ALA A 23 -8.62 -4.36 14.71
C ALA A 23 -8.57 -3.35 13.57
N GLY A 24 -7.36 -2.83 13.32
CA GLY A 24 -7.07 -1.64 12.52
C GLY A 24 -7.48 -1.75 11.05
N CYS A 25 -7.84 -0.60 10.48
CA CYS A 25 -8.13 -0.47 9.06
C CYS A 25 -6.81 -0.54 8.27
N ARG A 26 -6.62 -1.63 7.51
CA ARG A 26 -5.76 -1.65 6.32
C ARG A 26 -6.18 -0.48 5.42
N ALA A 27 -5.25 0.15 4.68
CA ALA A 27 -5.66 1.05 3.58
C ALA A 27 -6.69 0.31 2.71
N ASP A 28 -7.81 0.98 2.41
CA ASP A 28 -8.87 0.37 1.62
C ASP A 28 -8.34 0.01 0.23
N GLU A 29 -7.53 0.93 -0.30
CA GLU A 29 -6.85 0.77 -1.56
C GLU A 29 -5.62 1.67 -1.66
N VAL A 30 -4.57 1.14 -2.29
CA VAL A 30 -3.45 1.93 -2.81
C VAL A 30 -3.55 1.91 -4.34
N GLU A 31 -3.62 3.07 -4.95
CA GLU A 31 -3.54 3.23 -6.39
C GLU A 31 -2.11 3.61 -6.77
N LEU A 32 -1.56 2.95 -7.80
CA LEU A 32 -0.23 3.21 -8.33
C LEU A 32 -0.30 3.44 -9.83
N THR A 33 0.27 4.55 -10.28
CA THR A 33 0.39 4.87 -11.71
C THR A 33 1.82 4.66 -12.18
N VAL A 34 2.00 3.74 -13.13
CA VAL A 34 3.32 3.34 -13.63
C VAL A 34 3.41 3.56 -15.14
N ASN A 35 4.30 4.45 -15.58
CA ASN A 35 4.49 4.72 -17.00
C ASN A 35 5.62 3.85 -17.59
N SER A 36 5.33 3.08 -18.63
CA SER A 36 6.33 2.24 -19.30
C SER A 36 7.51 3.01 -19.88
N THR A 37 7.33 4.27 -20.29
CA THR A 37 8.43 5.15 -20.74
C THR A 37 9.35 5.52 -19.57
N GLN A 38 8.78 5.80 -18.40
CA GLN A 38 9.52 6.04 -17.17
C GLN A 38 10.31 4.79 -16.74
N LEU A 39 9.72 3.59 -16.86
CA LEU A 39 10.45 2.34 -16.59
C LEU A 39 11.67 2.15 -17.50
N ARG A 40 11.53 2.43 -18.81
CA ARG A 40 12.68 2.42 -19.74
C ARG A 40 13.75 3.45 -19.34
N SER A 41 13.33 4.64 -18.93
CA SER A 41 14.23 5.68 -18.44
C SER A 41 15.01 5.24 -17.19
N ALA A 42 14.35 4.53 -16.27
CA ALA A 42 15.00 3.96 -15.09
C ALA A 42 16.03 2.90 -15.46
N LEU A 43 15.76 2.05 -16.46
CA LEU A 43 16.74 1.09 -17.00
C LEU A 43 17.95 1.78 -17.66
N ALA A 44 17.75 2.98 -18.21
CA ALA A 44 18.84 3.80 -18.76
C ALA A 44 19.66 4.51 -17.66
N GLY A 45 19.33 4.33 -16.38
CA GLY A 45 20.05 4.88 -15.25
C GLY A 45 19.54 6.24 -14.75
N ASN A 46 18.40 6.71 -15.26
CA ASN A 46 17.80 7.96 -14.78
C ASN A 46 17.00 7.71 -13.49
N GLU A 47 16.95 8.73 -12.62
CA GLU A 47 16.07 8.73 -11.47
C GLU A 47 14.62 8.95 -11.92
N VAL A 48 13.74 8.09 -11.44
CA VAL A 48 12.35 8.00 -11.86
C VAL A 48 11.51 7.66 -10.65
N VAL A 49 10.31 8.22 -10.62
CA VAL A 49 9.29 8.02 -9.60
C VAL A 49 8.00 7.52 -10.23
N ALA A 50 7.15 6.89 -9.42
CA ALA A 50 5.79 6.52 -9.75
C ALA A 50 4.85 7.16 -8.73
N GLU A 51 3.74 7.69 -9.23
CA GLU A 51 2.72 8.33 -8.42
C GLU A 51 1.92 7.25 -7.67
N PHE A 52 1.62 7.54 -6.40
CA PHE A 52 0.72 6.73 -5.60
C PHE A 52 -0.36 7.58 -4.95
N GLN A 53 -1.51 6.97 -4.73
CA GLN A 53 -2.59 7.49 -3.90
C GLN A 53 -3.00 6.40 -2.91
N ALA A 54 -3.02 6.70 -1.62
CA ALA A 54 -3.53 5.80 -0.60
C ALA A 54 -4.81 6.39 0.01
N VAL A 55 -5.87 5.59 0.04
CA VAL A 55 -7.17 5.98 0.60
C VAL A 55 -7.45 5.16 1.84
N PHE A 56 -7.83 5.86 2.91
CA PHE A 56 -8.25 5.27 4.18
C PHE A 56 -9.62 5.82 4.55
N THR A 57 -10.58 4.93 4.80
CA THR A 57 -11.92 5.29 5.27
C THR A 57 -12.16 4.76 6.67
N HIS A 58 -12.96 5.51 7.43
CA HIS A 58 -13.43 5.10 8.74
C HIS A 58 -14.90 5.47 8.91
N ASP A 59 -15.70 4.55 9.44
CA ASP A 59 -17.16 4.71 9.58
C ASP A 59 -17.59 5.80 10.57
N ARG A 60 -16.65 6.42 11.27
CA ARG A 60 -16.92 7.46 12.27
C ARG A 60 -16.09 8.71 11.98
N PRO A 61 -16.64 9.90 12.24
CA PRO A 61 -15.88 11.13 12.10
C PRO A 61 -14.79 11.20 13.17
N LEU A 62 -13.72 11.92 12.87
CA LEU A 62 -12.67 12.20 13.86
C LEU A 62 -13.19 13.17 14.92
N ASN A 63 -12.96 12.86 16.20
CA ASN A 63 -13.00 13.87 17.24
C ASN A 63 -11.69 14.69 17.24
N THR A 64 -11.66 15.83 17.96
CA THR A 64 -10.51 16.75 17.99
C THR A 64 -9.18 16.09 18.35
N ARG A 65 -9.18 15.06 19.20
CA ARG A 65 -7.96 14.31 19.55
C ARG A 65 -7.48 13.45 18.38
N GLN A 66 -8.40 12.78 17.69
CA GLN A 66 -8.06 11.93 16.55
C GLN A 66 -7.62 12.79 15.35
N SER A 67 -8.16 14.00 15.18
CA SER A 67 -7.68 14.94 14.16
C SER A 67 -6.22 15.34 14.35
N ALA A 68 -5.79 15.61 15.60
CA ALA A 68 -4.40 15.92 15.89
C ALA A 68 -3.47 14.72 15.62
N GLN A 69 -3.91 13.49 15.94
CA GLN A 69 -3.13 12.28 15.66
C GLN A 69 -2.93 12.04 14.17
N VAL A 70 -3.88 12.44 13.33
CA VAL A 70 -3.76 12.32 11.88
C VAL A 70 -2.70 13.29 11.32
N ASP A 71 -2.60 14.50 11.88
CA ASP A 71 -1.55 15.45 11.51
C ASP A 71 -0.16 14.93 11.94
N ASP A 72 -0.07 14.27 13.10
CA ASP A 72 1.17 13.61 13.57
C ASP A 72 1.56 12.42 12.65
N VAL A 73 0.59 11.61 12.21
CA VAL A 73 0.82 10.53 11.23
C VAL A 73 1.37 11.07 9.92
N TRP A 74 0.79 12.17 9.43
CA TRP A 74 1.27 12.85 8.24
C TRP A 74 2.74 13.28 8.40
N SER A 75 3.06 13.97 9.50
CA SER A 75 4.42 14.45 9.74
C SER A 75 5.43 13.31 9.78
N VAL A 76 5.06 12.14 10.30
CA VAL A 76 5.92 10.96 10.29
C VAL A 76 6.08 10.41 8.88
N LEU A 77 5.00 10.29 8.10
CA LEU A 77 5.09 9.76 6.73
C LEU A 77 5.99 10.64 5.84
N ASP A 78 5.90 11.97 5.97
CA ASP A 78 6.69 12.96 5.22
C ASP A 78 8.22 12.85 5.50
N GLU A 79 8.62 12.24 6.62
CA GLU A 79 10.03 11.96 6.91
C GLU A 79 10.60 10.78 6.10
N TYR A 80 9.75 9.89 5.58
CA TYR A 80 10.15 8.62 4.97
C TYR A 80 9.72 8.46 3.52
N MET A 81 8.75 9.24 3.05
CA MET A 81 8.15 9.18 1.72
C MET A 81 8.05 10.58 1.14
N ASP A 82 8.05 10.68 -0.20
CA ASP A 82 7.78 11.95 -0.88
C ASP A 82 6.27 12.09 -1.04
N ILE A 83 5.69 13.04 -0.31
CA ILE A 83 4.24 13.19 -0.23
C ILE A 83 3.84 14.59 -0.67
N SER A 84 3.00 14.65 -1.69
CA SER A 84 2.63 15.88 -2.37
C SER A 84 1.33 16.48 -1.84
N ASP A 85 0.38 15.64 -1.41
CA ASP A 85 -0.89 16.11 -0.84
C ASP A 85 -1.41 15.20 0.28
N PHE A 86 -2.13 15.86 1.19
CA PHE A 86 -2.86 15.25 2.27
C PHE A 86 -4.24 15.87 2.41
N SER A 87 -5.28 15.09 2.16
CA SER A 87 -6.65 15.57 2.24
C SER A 87 -7.52 14.74 3.18
N ARG A 88 -8.51 15.42 3.77
CA ARG A 88 -9.47 14.86 4.72
C ARG A 88 -10.86 15.30 4.32
N GLU A 89 -11.75 14.34 4.16
CA GLU A 89 -13.13 14.57 3.77
C GLU A 89 -14.08 13.84 4.74
N ASN A 90 -15.25 14.43 5.01
CA ASN A 90 -16.33 13.69 5.66
C ASN A 90 -17.19 13.05 4.59
N VAL A 91 -17.22 11.72 4.53
CA VAL A 91 -17.97 10.95 3.53
C VAL A 91 -18.94 10.05 4.26
N ASP A 92 -20.24 10.14 3.94
CA ASP A 92 -21.32 9.33 4.52
C ASP A 92 -21.38 9.31 6.05
N GLY A 93 -20.99 10.41 6.70
CA GLY A 93 -20.93 10.52 8.16
C GLY A 93 -19.69 9.89 8.79
N GLY A 94 -18.79 9.31 7.98
CA GLY A 94 -17.46 8.86 8.35
C GLY A 94 -16.36 9.82 7.90
N LEU A 95 -15.12 9.34 7.93
CA LEU A 95 -13.91 10.03 7.49
C LEU A 95 -13.34 9.32 6.27
N LYS A 96 -12.88 10.09 5.29
CA LYS A 96 -11.96 9.67 4.25
C LYS A 96 -10.67 10.47 4.36
N VAL A 97 -9.54 9.79 4.37
CA VAL A 97 -8.19 10.38 4.29
C VAL A 97 -7.56 9.91 2.99
N THR A 98 -7.04 10.87 2.22
CA THR A 98 -6.31 10.60 0.98
C THR A 98 -4.89 11.13 1.14
N ILE A 99 -3.92 10.29 0.77
CA ILE A 99 -2.49 10.60 0.76
C ILE A 99 -2.01 10.43 -0.67
N GLU A 100 -1.48 11.48 -1.27
CA GLU A 100 -0.92 11.46 -2.62
C GLU A 100 0.58 11.72 -2.56
N GLY A 101 1.35 10.99 -3.33
CA GLY A 101 2.80 11.17 -3.34
C GLY A 101 3.49 10.35 -4.41
N GLU A 102 4.79 10.20 -4.24
CA GLU A 102 5.66 9.52 -5.18
C GLU A 102 6.51 8.46 -4.49
N ILE A 103 6.71 7.33 -5.17
CA ILE A 103 7.69 6.31 -4.77
C ILE A 103 8.74 6.12 -5.85
N PRO A 104 10.01 5.92 -5.48
CA PRO A 104 11.06 5.77 -6.48
C PRO A 104 10.98 4.42 -7.19
N VAL A 105 11.38 4.41 -8.46
CA VAL A 105 11.62 3.20 -9.23
C VAL A 105 13.11 2.84 -9.10
N ARG A 106 13.39 1.62 -8.61
CA ARG A 106 14.76 1.14 -8.39
C ARG A 106 15.04 -0.10 -9.23
N THR A 107 16.19 -0.13 -9.89
CA THR A 107 16.62 -1.26 -10.74
C THR A 107 17.23 -2.43 -9.93
N SER A 108 16.93 -2.48 -8.63
CA SER A 108 17.45 -3.42 -7.65
C SER A 108 16.31 -4.16 -6.95
N ARG A 109 16.65 -5.25 -6.26
CA ARG A 109 15.70 -6.01 -5.40
C ARG A 109 15.63 -5.51 -3.98
N THR A 110 16.48 -4.55 -3.60
CA THR A 110 16.56 -3.92 -2.28
C THR A 110 16.84 -2.44 -2.47
N ALA A 111 16.26 -1.59 -1.63
CA ALA A 111 16.50 -0.15 -1.66
C ALA A 111 16.37 0.46 -0.26
N ARG A 112 16.98 1.64 -0.08
CA ARG A 112 16.94 2.37 1.20
C ARG A 112 15.58 2.99 1.49
N ASP A 113 14.75 3.16 0.48
CA ASP A 113 13.44 3.82 0.57
C ASP A 113 12.48 3.01 1.48
N ALA A 114 11.47 3.66 2.07
CA ALA A 114 10.46 2.93 2.85
C ALA A 114 9.59 2.05 1.94
N TYR A 115 9.15 2.61 0.81
CA TYR A 115 8.51 1.91 -0.29
C TYR A 115 9.17 2.28 -1.62
N TYR A 116 9.23 1.33 -2.56
CA TYR A 116 9.75 1.55 -3.90
C TYR A 116 9.17 0.54 -4.90
N LEU A 117 9.20 0.89 -6.19
CA LEU A 117 8.96 -0.06 -7.26
C LEU A 117 10.27 -0.71 -7.70
N SER A 118 10.40 -2.01 -7.45
CA SER A 118 11.51 -2.82 -7.95
C SER A 118 11.30 -3.12 -9.44
N LEU A 119 12.24 -2.71 -10.28
CA LEU A 119 12.30 -3.00 -11.71
C LEU A 119 13.52 -3.89 -12.00
N THR A 120 13.30 -5.18 -12.23
CA THR A 120 14.39 -6.13 -12.45
C THR A 120 14.07 -7.10 -13.56
N GLU A 121 15.06 -7.69 -14.21
CA GLU A 121 14.80 -8.79 -15.16
C GLU A 121 14.02 -9.93 -14.48
N SER A 122 13.03 -10.45 -15.20
CA SER A 122 12.24 -11.58 -14.75
C SER A 122 13.05 -12.86 -14.82
N ARG A 123 13.00 -13.64 -13.74
CA ARG A 123 13.57 -14.99 -13.70
C ARG A 123 12.62 -16.06 -14.24
N THR A 124 11.34 -15.70 -14.39
CA THR A 124 10.26 -16.65 -14.78
C THR A 124 9.90 -16.49 -16.25
N PHE A 125 9.96 -15.27 -16.78
CA PHE A 125 9.55 -14.93 -18.14
C PHE A 125 10.71 -14.26 -18.88
N ASN A 126 11.40 -15.03 -19.72
CA ASN A 126 12.55 -14.55 -20.50
C ASN A 126 12.18 -13.31 -21.34
N GLY A 127 13.05 -12.29 -21.30
CA GLY A 127 12.85 -11.02 -22.02
C GLY A 127 11.83 -10.07 -21.39
N LEU A 128 11.25 -10.40 -20.24
CA LEU A 128 10.38 -9.48 -19.50
C LEU A 128 11.10 -8.94 -18.27
N HIS A 129 10.69 -7.75 -17.87
CA HIS A 129 11.04 -7.15 -16.59
C HIS A 129 9.92 -7.38 -15.61
N ARG A 130 10.26 -7.71 -14.37
CA ARG A 130 9.37 -7.72 -13.21
C ARG A 130 9.34 -6.31 -12.61
N VAL A 131 8.13 -5.77 -12.48
CA VAL A 131 7.83 -4.51 -11.79
C VAL A 131 6.97 -4.83 -10.59
N ASN A 132 7.38 -4.43 -9.40
CA ASN A 132 6.72 -4.89 -8.17
C ASN A 132 6.95 -3.93 -7.01
N LEU A 133 5.88 -3.61 -6.30
CA LEU A 133 5.92 -2.79 -5.10
C LEU A 133 6.60 -3.57 -3.98
N GLN A 134 7.60 -2.96 -3.37
CA GLN A 134 8.40 -3.54 -2.31
C GLN A 134 8.53 -2.55 -1.16
N ALA A 135 8.55 -3.07 0.06
CA ALA A 135 9.01 -2.29 1.21
C ALA A 135 10.54 -2.43 1.31
N GLY A 136 11.24 -1.32 1.48
CA GLY A 136 12.69 -1.28 1.55
C GLY A 136 13.22 -1.24 2.97
N GLU A 137 14.48 -0.82 3.11
CA GLU A 137 15.23 -0.89 4.36
C GLU A 137 14.66 0.05 5.44
N GLN A 138 14.09 1.19 5.05
CA GLN A 138 13.50 2.14 6.00
C GLN A 138 12.05 1.82 6.41
N PHE A 139 11.42 0.80 5.81
CA PHE A 139 10.03 0.46 6.11
C PHE A 139 9.79 0.20 7.60
N GLU A 140 10.67 -0.59 8.24
CA GLU A 140 10.49 -0.92 9.66
C GLU A 140 10.69 0.29 10.58
N ALA A 141 11.56 1.23 10.22
CA ALA A 141 11.74 2.47 10.96
C ALA A 141 10.48 3.34 10.86
N MET A 142 9.97 3.54 9.65
CA MET A 142 8.71 4.25 9.39
C MET A 142 7.54 3.60 10.16
N ARG A 143 7.42 2.27 10.10
CA ARG A 143 6.38 1.51 10.80
C ARG A 143 6.44 1.72 12.33
N GLN A 144 7.65 1.73 12.90
CA GLN A 144 7.84 1.98 14.33
C GLN A 144 7.51 3.42 14.73
N ALA A 145 7.91 4.39 13.90
CA ALA A 145 7.58 5.79 14.12
C ALA A 145 6.06 6.02 14.10
N LEU A 146 5.35 5.42 13.14
CA LEU A 146 3.89 5.50 13.05
C LEU A 146 3.18 4.81 14.21
N ALA A 147 3.67 3.64 14.65
CA ALA A 147 3.13 2.95 15.82
C ALA A 147 3.23 3.79 17.11
N ALA A 148 4.26 4.66 17.22
CA ALA A 148 4.44 5.53 18.38
C ALA A 148 3.39 6.65 18.48
N VAL A 149 2.74 7.00 17.36
CA VAL A 149 1.69 8.03 17.31
C VAL A 149 0.37 7.54 17.96
N ASN A 150 0.30 6.27 18.41
CA ASN A 150 -0.90 5.65 19.00
C ASN A 150 -2.15 5.81 18.11
N PHE A 151 -1.93 5.84 16.80
CA PHE A 151 -2.98 5.78 15.82
C PHE A 151 -3.13 4.31 15.41
N GLU A 152 -4.36 3.78 15.43
CA GLU A 152 -4.67 2.36 15.21
C GLU A 152 -4.56 1.97 13.72
N LEU A 153 -3.40 2.22 13.12
CA LEU A 153 -3.09 1.79 11.77
C LEU A 153 -2.59 0.35 11.80
N ASP A 154 -3.33 -0.54 11.16
CA ASP A 154 -2.75 -1.83 10.76
C ASP A 154 -1.82 -1.58 9.56
N MET A 155 -0.55 -1.41 9.87
CA MET A 155 0.50 -1.21 8.89
C MET A 155 0.92 -2.55 8.27
N ALA A 156 0.02 -3.11 7.47
CA ALA A 156 0.36 -4.21 6.58
C ALA A 156 1.46 -3.75 5.61
N LYS A 157 2.47 -4.61 5.39
CA LYS A 157 3.55 -4.33 4.43
C LYS A 157 3.03 -4.11 3.01
N HIS A 158 1.90 -4.73 2.67
CA HIS A 158 1.25 -4.59 1.40
C HIS A 158 -0.26 -4.43 1.61
N HIS A 159 -0.86 -3.56 0.81
CA HIS A 159 -2.28 -3.24 0.82
C HIS A 159 -2.95 -3.81 -0.44
N PRO A 160 -4.29 -3.89 -0.51
CA PRO A 160 -4.96 -4.08 -1.79
C PRO A 160 -4.51 -2.95 -2.72
N THR A 161 -4.07 -3.29 -3.92
CA THR A 161 -3.45 -2.31 -4.82
C THR A 161 -4.05 -2.36 -6.20
N VAL A 162 -4.45 -1.20 -6.70
CA VAL A 162 -4.78 -1.00 -8.11
C VAL A 162 -3.54 -0.45 -8.80
N MET A 163 -3.01 -1.19 -9.76
CA MET A 163 -1.92 -0.74 -10.61
C MET A 163 -2.46 -0.31 -11.96
N THR A 164 -2.25 0.95 -12.31
CA THR A 164 -2.52 1.51 -13.63
C THR A 164 -1.20 1.63 -14.38
N VAL A 165 -1.03 0.84 -15.44
CA VAL A 165 0.17 0.85 -16.27
C VAL A 165 -0.13 1.57 -17.58
N THR A 166 0.64 2.61 -17.89
CA THR A 166 0.43 3.46 -19.07
C THR A 166 1.56 3.36 -20.10
N GLY A 167 1.23 3.66 -21.36
CA GLY A 167 2.16 3.73 -22.48
C GLY A 167 2.00 2.57 -23.46
N ARG A 168 3.12 1.98 -23.91
CA ARG A 168 3.13 0.93 -24.93
C ARG A 168 4.12 -0.17 -24.62
N SER A 169 3.66 -1.41 -24.73
CA SER A 169 4.51 -2.61 -24.66
C SER A 169 3.88 -3.74 -25.48
N SER A 170 4.73 -4.52 -26.14
CA SER A 170 4.32 -5.70 -26.88
C SER A 170 3.77 -6.81 -25.99
N ARG A 171 4.05 -6.78 -24.67
CA ARG A 171 3.56 -7.80 -23.73
C ARG A 171 3.59 -7.30 -22.30
N LEU A 172 2.47 -7.48 -21.61
CA LEU A 172 2.28 -7.30 -20.18
C LEU A 172 1.61 -8.54 -19.61
N ILE A 173 2.05 -8.99 -18.43
CA ILE A 173 1.49 -10.12 -17.69
C ILE A 173 1.23 -9.66 -16.26
N ALA A 174 -0.01 -9.78 -15.78
CA ALA A 174 -0.38 -9.49 -14.39
C ALA A 174 -0.95 -10.75 -13.72
N PRO A 175 -0.29 -11.31 -12.68
CA PRO A 175 -0.82 -12.46 -11.95
C PRO A 175 -1.97 -12.05 -11.04
N SER A 176 -2.91 -12.97 -10.79
CA SER A 176 -4.06 -12.82 -9.88
C SER A 176 -4.69 -11.43 -9.93
N ALA A 177 -5.01 -11.00 -11.15
CA ALA A 177 -5.43 -9.66 -11.49
C ALA A 177 -6.95 -9.62 -11.64
N ALA A 178 -7.61 -8.76 -10.87
CA ALA A 178 -9.01 -8.39 -11.12
C ALA A 178 -9.05 -7.15 -12.01
N MET A 179 -9.78 -7.23 -13.12
CA MET A 179 -9.92 -6.14 -14.09
C MET A 179 -11.40 -5.86 -14.29
N ALA A 180 -11.84 -4.64 -13.94
CA ALA A 180 -13.26 -4.30 -13.87
C ALA A 180 -14.04 -5.36 -13.06
N ASP A 181 -14.86 -6.19 -13.71
CA ASP A 181 -15.69 -7.21 -13.09
C ASP A 181 -15.18 -8.65 -13.30
N GLU A 182 -14.03 -8.84 -13.94
CA GLU A 182 -13.47 -10.15 -14.24
C GLU A 182 -12.19 -10.44 -13.44
N ALA A 183 -12.16 -11.61 -12.80
CA ALA A 183 -10.99 -12.10 -12.09
C ALA A 183 -10.18 -13.04 -12.98
N HIS A 184 -8.90 -12.72 -13.17
CA HIS A 184 -7.96 -13.55 -13.94
C HIS A 184 -6.93 -14.19 -13.02
N LEU A 185 -6.70 -15.51 -13.19
CA LEU A 185 -5.55 -16.18 -12.58
C LEU A 185 -4.24 -15.56 -13.07
N VAL A 186 -4.17 -15.29 -14.38
CA VAL A 186 -3.11 -14.54 -15.04
C VAL A 186 -3.77 -13.75 -16.17
N TYR A 187 -3.60 -12.44 -16.15
CA TYR A 187 -3.87 -11.60 -17.30
C TYR A 187 -2.61 -11.53 -18.17
N GLU A 188 -2.76 -11.69 -19.48
CA GLU A 188 -1.71 -11.48 -20.46
C GLU A 188 -2.27 -10.67 -21.64
N GLY A 189 -1.58 -9.59 -22.02
CA GLY A 189 -2.04 -8.72 -23.10
C GLY A 189 -0.96 -7.80 -23.64
N ARG A 190 -1.33 -7.03 -24.66
CA ARG A 190 -0.52 -5.90 -25.15
C ARG A 190 -0.91 -4.65 -24.36
N LEU A 191 0.07 -3.82 -24.02
CA LEU A 191 -0.20 -2.48 -23.48
C LEU A 191 -0.25 -1.48 -24.65
N ASP A 192 -1.40 -0.85 -24.84
CA ASP A 192 -1.59 0.24 -25.82
C ASP A 192 -2.50 1.32 -25.24
N GLY A 193 -1.91 2.32 -24.59
CA GLY A 193 -2.62 3.35 -23.87
C GLY A 193 -2.52 3.15 -22.35
N SER A 194 -3.47 2.42 -21.77
CA SER A 194 -3.51 2.15 -20.33
C SER A 194 -4.14 0.79 -20.03
N VAL A 195 -3.71 0.15 -18.95
CA VAL A 195 -4.36 -1.02 -18.36
C VAL A 195 -4.34 -0.89 -16.84
N SER A 196 -5.47 -1.18 -16.20
CA SER A 196 -5.60 -1.15 -14.74
C SER A 196 -6.02 -2.50 -14.22
N PHE A 197 -5.39 -2.97 -13.15
CA PHE A 197 -5.74 -4.21 -12.49
C PHE A 197 -5.55 -4.10 -10.99
N ARG A 198 -6.45 -4.75 -10.24
CA ARG A 198 -6.43 -4.84 -8.79
C ARG A 198 -5.81 -6.16 -8.35
N GLN A 199 -4.92 -6.08 -7.38
CA GLN A 199 -4.25 -7.21 -6.74
C GLN A 199 -4.42 -7.12 -5.23
N ALA A 200 -4.99 -8.18 -4.64
CA ALA A 200 -5.27 -8.25 -3.21
C ALA A 200 -5.22 -9.70 -2.73
N GLY A 201 -5.06 -9.89 -1.41
CA GLY A 201 -5.05 -11.20 -0.75
C GLY A 201 -3.65 -11.70 -0.38
N GLU A 202 -3.61 -12.79 0.38
CA GLU A 202 -2.40 -13.28 1.09
C GLU A 202 -1.18 -13.53 0.20
N GLY A 203 -1.39 -13.89 -1.07
CA GLY A 203 -0.30 -14.07 -2.03
C GLY A 203 0.52 -12.80 -2.23
N PHE A 204 -0.14 -11.64 -2.27
CA PHE A 204 0.49 -10.34 -2.43
C PHE A 204 0.99 -9.74 -1.11
N ASP A 205 0.47 -10.21 0.02
CA ASP A 205 0.96 -9.80 1.34
C ASP A 205 2.42 -10.23 1.59
N GLN A 206 2.90 -11.22 0.83
CA GLN A 206 4.29 -11.72 0.91
C GLN A 206 5.17 -11.22 -0.24
N THR A 207 4.64 -11.20 -1.47
CA THR A 207 5.42 -10.86 -2.66
C THR A 207 5.37 -9.39 -3.04
N GLY A 208 4.38 -8.66 -2.53
CA GLY A 208 3.94 -7.37 -3.04
C GLY A 208 3.17 -7.48 -4.36
N PRO A 209 2.28 -6.52 -4.67
CA PRO A 209 1.61 -6.41 -5.97
C PRO A 209 2.62 -6.08 -7.07
N GLY A 210 2.39 -6.56 -8.28
CA GLY A 210 3.31 -6.38 -9.39
C GLY A 210 2.89 -7.08 -10.68
N PHE A 211 3.64 -6.80 -11.74
CA PHE A 211 3.42 -7.31 -13.08
C PHE A 211 4.75 -7.57 -13.79
N PHE A 212 4.65 -8.18 -14.96
CA PHE A 212 5.76 -8.35 -15.88
C PHE A 212 5.49 -7.59 -17.16
N ILE A 213 6.50 -6.93 -17.71
CA ILE A 213 6.37 -6.12 -18.91
C ILE A 213 7.59 -6.28 -19.80
N ARG A 214 7.38 -6.31 -21.10
CA ARG A 214 8.47 -6.22 -22.06
C ARG A 214 8.83 -4.77 -22.31
N LEU A 215 10.09 -4.42 -22.12
CA LEU A 215 10.58 -3.04 -22.23
C LEU A 215 11.53 -2.83 -23.41
N ASP A 216 11.55 -3.79 -24.35
CA ASP A 216 12.36 -3.71 -25.57
C ASP A 216 11.99 -2.44 -26.36
N GLY A 217 13.00 -1.58 -26.59
CA GLY A 217 12.97 -0.42 -27.49
C GLY A 217 11.95 0.65 -27.14
#